data_AF-A0A061DA54-F1
#
_entry.id   AF-A0A061DA54-F1
#
_cell.length_a   1.000
_cell.length_b   1.000
_cell.length_c   1.000
_cell.angle_alpha   90.00
_cell.angle_beta   90.00
_cell.angle_gamma   90.00
#
_symmetry.space_group_name_H-M   'P 1'
#
loop_
_entity.id
_entity.type
_entity.pdbx_description
1 polymer ?
#
loop_
_entity_poly.entity_id
_entity_poly.type
_entity_poly.pdbx_seq_one_letter_code
_entity_poly.pdbx_strand_id
1 'polypeptide(L)'
;MTELTLGELKALRQREAKRPSPGEVGFQPVAHVIARQTEGHQADTTTHRERLDVMKSREKAPKTDNAAPKKSSGKGPAVLPNNTAFNPYTNIKFGSKGAGARLKARDPRFSDFSGTLNDDLFRKSYAFLGDMLQEEVREIKAAVRAGERSGANSLKATAALGGIAHMNIASISDAKRALDRYKTQQKQLQSDTELRALKKDLIEQEKQKIATTGKTPFYYSEKKIRKIHRAKEAEKERAALQSAAINAGAAGAIHKKVARTLKRKVPKKPKVHAKAAGKKPVAE
;
A
#
# COMPACT_ATOMS: atom_id res chain seq x y z
N MET A 1 -45.81 -8.71 48.84
CA MET A 1 -44.69 -9.10 47.96
C MET A 1 -44.93 -10.53 47.53
N THR A 2 -45.26 -10.75 46.27
CA THR A 2 -45.58 -12.08 45.73
C THR A 2 -44.28 -12.78 45.34
N GLU A 3 -43.91 -13.83 46.06
CA GLU A 3 -42.77 -14.68 45.71
C GLU A 3 -43.14 -15.55 44.52
N LEU A 4 -42.43 -15.36 43.40
CA LEU A 4 -42.57 -16.21 42.22
C LEU A 4 -41.99 -17.58 42.52
N THR A 5 -42.73 -18.62 42.15
CA THR A 5 -42.32 -20.00 42.37
C THR A 5 -41.18 -20.38 41.43
N LEU A 6 -40.39 -21.38 41.84
CA LEU A 6 -39.25 -21.89 41.08
C LEU A 6 -39.63 -22.35 39.65
N GLY A 7 -40.89 -22.75 39.44
CA GLY A 7 -41.42 -23.07 38.11
C GLY A 7 -41.58 -21.84 37.21
N GLU A 8 -42.03 -20.71 37.76
CA GLU A 8 -42.23 -19.46 37.01
C GLU A 8 -40.90 -18.83 36.59
N LEU A 9 -39.88 -18.91 37.45
CA LEU A 9 -38.51 -18.49 37.11
C LEU A 9 -37.91 -19.33 35.97
N LYS A 10 -38.21 -20.63 35.93
CA LYS A 10 -37.74 -21.53 34.86
C LYS A 10 -38.46 -21.26 33.54
N ALA A 11 -39.74 -20.92 33.58
CA ALA A 11 -40.54 -20.52 32.42
C ALA A 11 -40.09 -19.18 31.83
N LEU A 12 -39.72 -18.19 32.67
CA LEU A 12 -39.15 -16.92 32.25
C LEU A 12 -37.83 -17.10 31.50
N ARG A 13 -36.95 -17.97 32.01
CA ARG A 13 -35.65 -18.26 31.38
C ARG A 13 -35.77 -18.91 30.00
N GLN A 14 -36.79 -19.74 29.78
CA GLN A 14 -37.05 -20.34 28.47
C GLN A 14 -37.66 -19.35 27.47
N ARG A 15 -38.41 -18.33 27.94
CA ARG A 15 -38.93 -17.25 27.10
C ARG A 15 -37.85 -16.27 26.64
N GLU A 16 -36.80 -16.05 27.43
CA GLU A 16 -35.66 -15.21 27.01
C GLU A 16 -34.79 -15.87 25.94
N ALA A 17 -34.61 -17.19 25.99
CA ALA A 17 -33.81 -17.94 25.00
C ALA A 17 -34.44 -17.99 23.59
N LYS A 18 -35.72 -17.61 23.45
CA LYS A 18 -36.46 -17.63 22.18
C LYS A 18 -36.72 -16.24 21.59
N ARG A 19 -36.16 -15.18 22.18
CA ARG A 19 -36.20 -13.83 21.59
C ARG A 19 -35.16 -13.73 20.46
N PRO A 20 -35.56 -13.46 19.22
CA PRO A 20 -34.59 -13.13 18.16
C PRO A 20 -33.84 -11.86 18.56
N SER A 21 -32.53 -11.86 18.36
CA SER A 21 -31.65 -10.72 18.66
C SER A 21 -32.10 -9.47 17.90
N PRO A 22 -32.13 -8.28 18.52
CA PRO A 22 -32.53 -7.02 17.87
C PRO A 22 -31.39 -6.49 16.98
N GLY A 23 -31.02 -7.27 15.96
CA GLY A 23 -29.90 -6.97 15.06
C GLY A 23 -29.94 -7.66 13.70
N GLU A 24 -30.87 -8.58 13.44
CA GLU A 24 -31.12 -9.13 12.10
C GLU A 24 -32.36 -8.46 11.49
N VAL A 25 -32.20 -7.19 11.10
CA VAL A 25 -33.08 -6.59 10.10
C VAL A 25 -32.58 -7.11 8.76
N GLY A 26 -33.35 -7.99 8.15
CA GLY A 26 -33.03 -8.66 6.89
C GLY A 26 -32.78 -7.65 5.77
N PHE A 27 -31.56 -7.67 5.24
CA PHE A 27 -31.24 -7.07 3.95
C PHE A 27 -31.69 -8.05 2.86
N GLN A 28 -32.91 -7.85 2.34
CA GLN A 28 -33.35 -8.55 1.14
C GLN A 28 -32.49 -8.09 -0.05
N PRO A 29 -31.95 -9.01 -0.88
CA PRO A 29 -31.31 -8.60 -2.12
C PRO A 29 -32.38 -8.14 -3.10
N VAL A 30 -32.41 -6.83 -3.37
CA VAL A 30 -33.21 -6.26 -4.45
C VAL A 30 -32.57 -6.68 -5.77
N ALA A 31 -33.13 -7.72 -6.39
CA ALA A 31 -32.87 -8.07 -7.77
C ALA A 31 -33.59 -7.06 -8.69
N HIS A 32 -32.92 -5.97 -9.04
CA HIS A 32 -33.32 -5.13 -10.17
C HIS A 32 -32.43 -5.40 -11.38
N VAL A 33 -32.89 -6.37 -12.17
CA VAL A 33 -33.22 -6.25 -13.60
C VAL A 33 -32.54 -5.05 -14.29
N ILE A 34 -31.35 -5.28 -14.83
CA ILE A 34 -30.80 -4.44 -15.90
C ILE A 34 -31.37 -5.00 -17.20
N ALA A 35 -32.51 -4.43 -17.61
CA ALA A 35 -33.11 -4.69 -18.90
C ALA A 35 -32.20 -4.16 -20.00
N ARG A 36 -31.87 -5.07 -20.93
CA ARG A 36 -31.33 -4.77 -22.25
C ARG A 36 -32.37 -3.94 -23.00
N GLN A 37 -31.99 -2.77 -23.50
CA GLN A 37 -32.64 -2.17 -24.65
C GLN A 37 -31.59 -2.01 -25.75
N THR A 38 -31.80 -2.85 -26.77
CA THR A 38 -31.15 -2.87 -28.07
C THR A 38 -32.17 -2.35 -29.06
N GLU A 39 -32.13 -1.06 -29.38
CA GLU A 39 -32.76 -0.45 -30.56
C GLU A 39 -31.82 0.72 -30.92
N GLY A 40 -31.24 0.84 -32.10
CA GLY A 40 -31.80 0.57 -33.41
C GLY A 40 -31.84 1.91 -34.15
N HIS A 41 -30.70 2.43 -34.60
CA HIS A 41 -30.63 3.49 -35.61
C HIS A 41 -29.72 3.05 -36.74
N GLN A 42 -30.37 2.67 -37.83
CA GLN A 42 -29.79 2.38 -39.12
C GLN A 42 -29.61 3.66 -39.93
N ALA A 43 -28.51 3.64 -40.67
CA ALA A 43 -28.31 4.12 -42.03
C ALA A 43 -28.25 5.62 -42.33
N ASP A 44 -27.45 5.86 -43.38
CA ASP A 44 -27.31 7.06 -44.21
C ASP A 44 -26.31 8.09 -43.66
N THR A 45 -25.24 8.50 -44.35
CA THR A 45 -24.97 8.53 -45.79
C THR A 45 -23.51 8.94 -46.05
N THR A 46 -22.92 8.36 -47.11
CA THR A 46 -21.99 8.97 -48.09
C THR A 46 -20.75 9.79 -47.66
N THR A 47 -19.58 9.21 -47.97
CA THR A 47 -18.48 9.82 -48.76
C THR A 47 -18.28 11.34 -48.70
N HIS A 48 -17.30 11.81 -47.92
CA HIS A 48 -16.61 13.08 -48.14
C HIS A 48 -15.11 12.83 -48.34
N ARG A 49 -14.76 12.17 -49.46
CA ARG A 49 -13.36 12.06 -49.95
C ARG A 49 -13.09 12.91 -51.20
N GLU A 50 -14.07 13.66 -51.68
CA GLU A 50 -13.90 14.53 -52.84
C GLU A 50 -14.60 15.86 -52.58
N ARG A 51 -13.85 16.83 -52.05
CA ARG A 51 -14.12 18.27 -52.23
C ARG A 51 -13.04 19.07 -51.55
N LEU A 52 -12.05 19.45 -52.37
CA LEU A 52 -11.44 20.78 -52.50
C LEU A 52 -9.96 20.66 -52.86
N ASP A 53 -9.73 20.02 -54.00
CA ASP A 53 -8.62 20.32 -54.89
C ASP A 53 -9.07 21.49 -55.79
N VAL A 54 -9.21 22.69 -55.22
CA VAL A 54 -9.39 23.93 -55.98
C VAL A 54 -8.73 25.05 -55.18
N MET A 55 -7.54 25.45 -55.63
CA MET A 55 -6.90 26.78 -55.54
C MET A 55 -5.37 26.61 -55.54
N LYS A 56 -4.87 26.06 -56.66
CA LYS A 56 -3.54 26.40 -57.15
C LYS A 56 -3.59 27.82 -57.72
N SER A 57 -2.46 28.51 -57.62
CA SER A 57 -2.07 29.78 -58.25
C SER A 57 -2.52 31.07 -57.55
N ARG A 58 -1.62 31.61 -56.71
CA ARG A 58 -1.34 33.06 -56.73
C ARG A 58 0.10 33.34 -56.31
N GLU A 59 0.86 33.73 -57.32
CA GLU A 59 1.92 34.75 -57.38
C GLU A 59 2.99 34.82 -56.26
N LYS A 60 4.24 34.68 -56.72
CA LYS A 60 5.48 34.96 -56.00
C LYS A 60 5.59 36.46 -55.67
N ALA A 61 6.02 36.78 -54.46
CA ALA A 61 6.59 38.08 -54.09
C ALA A 61 7.99 37.88 -53.44
N PRO A 62 8.93 38.83 -53.63
CA PRO A 62 10.36 38.62 -53.45
C PRO A 62 10.83 38.57 -51.98
N LYS A 63 11.88 37.78 -51.77
CA LYS A 63 12.65 37.65 -50.53
C LYS A 63 13.36 38.96 -50.19
N THR A 64 13.24 39.42 -48.95
CA THR A 64 14.16 40.38 -48.35
C THR A 64 15.19 39.63 -47.52
N ASP A 65 16.46 39.84 -47.83
CA ASP A 65 17.60 39.27 -47.11
C ASP A 65 17.81 40.02 -45.80
N ASN A 66 17.32 39.45 -44.70
CA ASN A 66 17.87 39.71 -43.37
C ASN A 66 18.38 38.38 -42.83
N ALA A 67 19.68 38.15 -43.05
CA ALA A 67 20.38 36.95 -42.62
C ALA A 67 20.41 36.86 -41.08
N ALA A 68 19.52 36.03 -40.52
CA ALA A 68 19.66 35.57 -39.14
C ALA A 68 20.88 34.63 -39.04
N PRO A 69 21.71 34.74 -37.97
CA PRO A 69 22.88 33.90 -37.82
C PRO A 69 22.49 32.42 -37.76
N LYS A 70 23.17 31.61 -38.58
CA LYS A 70 22.97 30.17 -38.68
C LYS A 70 23.18 29.53 -37.30
N LYS A 71 22.16 28.87 -36.77
CA LYS A 71 22.29 27.99 -35.60
C LYS A 71 23.20 26.83 -35.99
N SER A 72 24.40 26.78 -35.41
CA SER A 72 25.31 25.66 -35.59
C SER A 72 24.66 24.38 -35.06
N SER A 73 24.41 23.43 -35.95
CA SER A 73 24.03 22.08 -35.59
C SER A 73 25.23 21.41 -34.92
N GLY A 74 25.27 21.37 -33.59
CA GLY A 74 26.33 20.69 -32.85
C GLY A 74 25.72 19.77 -31.81
N LYS A 75 25.94 18.46 -31.96
CA LYS A 75 25.68 17.43 -30.95
C LYS A 75 26.67 17.55 -29.77
N GLY A 76 26.85 18.75 -29.24
CA GLY A 76 27.74 19.06 -28.12
C GLY A 76 27.02 19.94 -27.08
N PRO A 77 27.48 19.95 -25.83
CA PRO A 77 26.92 20.81 -24.80
C PRO A 77 27.04 22.28 -25.22
N ALA A 78 25.96 23.04 -25.05
CA ALA A 78 25.91 24.44 -25.45
C ALA A 78 26.92 25.25 -24.65
N VAL A 79 27.97 25.74 -25.32
CA VAL A 79 28.95 26.65 -24.72
C VAL A 79 28.35 28.05 -24.73
N LEU A 80 27.90 28.51 -23.56
CA LEU A 80 27.41 29.89 -23.37
C LEU A 80 28.60 30.84 -23.24
N PRO A 81 28.56 32.02 -23.89
CA PRO A 81 29.60 33.03 -23.70
C PRO A 81 29.62 33.52 -22.24
N ASN A 82 30.81 33.55 -21.64
CA ASN A 82 31.03 33.80 -20.21
C ASN A 82 30.69 35.23 -19.74
N ASN A 83 30.29 36.11 -20.66
CA ASN A 83 30.01 37.52 -20.40
C ASN A 83 28.51 37.83 -20.29
N THR A 84 27.64 36.82 -20.43
CA THR A 84 26.20 36.97 -20.19
C THR A 84 25.81 36.21 -18.95
N ALA A 85 25.36 36.91 -17.91
CA ALA A 85 24.85 36.30 -16.69
C ALA A 85 23.68 35.37 -17.05
N PHE A 86 23.89 34.06 -16.89
CA PHE A 86 22.85 33.06 -17.07
C PHE A 86 21.92 33.14 -15.86
N ASN A 87 20.81 33.85 -16.00
CA ASN A 87 19.75 33.81 -15.00
C ASN A 87 19.03 32.45 -15.13
N PRO A 88 19.11 31.53 -14.14
CA PRO A 88 18.44 30.23 -14.22
C PRO A 88 16.92 30.37 -14.29
N TYR A 89 16.40 31.53 -13.93
CA TYR A 89 15.04 31.97 -14.22
C TYR A 89 15.03 32.76 -15.53
N THR A 90 15.48 32.17 -16.64
CA THR A 90 15.19 32.75 -17.95
C THR A 90 13.68 32.86 -18.05
N ASN A 91 13.18 34.10 -18.06
CA ASN A 91 11.78 34.49 -18.19
C ASN A 91 10.97 33.35 -18.84
N ILE A 92 10.32 32.53 -18.01
CA ILE A 92 9.23 31.69 -18.48
C ILE A 92 8.36 32.71 -19.22
N LYS A 93 8.27 32.60 -20.54
CA LYS A 93 7.49 33.54 -21.35
C LYS A 93 6.05 33.34 -20.92
N PHE A 94 5.63 34.01 -19.85
CA PHE A 94 4.24 34.28 -19.55
C PHE A 94 3.72 34.95 -20.81
N GLY A 95 2.94 34.18 -21.59
CA GLY A 95 2.80 34.36 -23.03
C GLY A 95 2.53 35.80 -23.45
N SER A 96 3.50 36.44 -24.09
CA SER A 96 3.33 37.75 -24.73
C SER A 96 3.05 37.62 -26.24
N LYS A 97 2.48 36.50 -26.68
CA LYS A 97 1.97 36.34 -28.06
C LYS A 97 0.63 35.62 -28.02
N GLY A 98 -0.43 36.41 -27.81
CA GLY A 98 -1.83 35.98 -27.84
C GLY A 98 -2.56 36.35 -26.56
N ALA A 99 -3.26 37.49 -26.56
CA ALA A 99 -4.02 38.05 -25.45
C ALA A 99 -5.24 37.21 -24.97
N GLY A 100 -5.26 35.90 -25.23
CA GLY A 100 -6.33 34.97 -24.82
C GLY A 100 -5.90 33.87 -23.85
N ALA A 101 -4.61 33.74 -23.53
CA ALA A 101 -4.10 32.69 -22.65
C ALA A 101 -3.35 33.28 -21.45
N ARG A 102 -4.04 34.07 -20.60
CA ARG A 102 -3.63 34.19 -19.20
C ARG A 102 -3.52 32.74 -18.72
N LEU A 103 -2.34 32.29 -18.27
CA LEU A 103 -2.22 30.96 -17.65
C LEU A 103 -3.37 30.90 -16.65
N LYS A 104 -4.32 29.98 -16.86
CA LYS A 104 -5.41 29.73 -15.91
C LYS A 104 -4.73 29.72 -14.55
N ALA A 105 -5.20 30.56 -13.61
CA ALA A 105 -4.66 30.59 -12.26
C ALA A 105 -4.73 29.16 -11.74
N ARG A 106 -3.60 28.46 -11.85
CA ARG A 106 -3.47 27.07 -11.45
C ARG A 106 -3.00 27.15 -10.03
N ASP A 107 -3.72 26.47 -9.17
CA ASP A 107 -3.32 26.27 -7.79
C ASP A 107 -1.84 25.86 -7.77
N PRO A 108 -0.97 26.56 -7.03
CA PRO A 108 0.45 26.23 -6.97
C PRO A 108 0.69 24.78 -6.53
N ARG A 109 -0.25 24.16 -5.80
CA ARG A 109 -0.22 22.72 -5.45
C ARG A 109 -0.26 21.80 -6.68
N PHE A 110 -0.83 22.29 -7.79
CA PHE A 110 -0.93 21.58 -9.07
C PHE A 110 -0.02 22.21 -10.13
N SER A 111 0.94 23.04 -9.72
CA SER A 111 1.96 23.57 -10.62
C SER A 111 3.04 22.53 -10.86
N ASP A 112 3.50 22.40 -12.10
CA ASP A 112 4.62 21.52 -12.47
C ASP A 112 5.92 21.89 -11.71
N PHE A 113 5.99 23.10 -11.15
CA PHE A 113 7.09 23.57 -10.30
C PHE A 113 7.08 23.01 -8.87
N SER A 114 6.00 22.37 -8.43
CA SER A 114 5.90 21.77 -7.08
C SER A 114 6.80 20.55 -6.88
N GLY A 115 7.41 20.04 -7.95
CA GLY A 115 8.35 18.92 -7.91
C GLY A 115 7.68 17.56 -7.71
N THR A 116 8.49 16.50 -7.66
CA THR A 116 8.01 15.14 -7.38
C THR A 116 7.96 14.88 -5.87
N LEU A 117 6.98 14.10 -5.40
CA LEU A 117 6.86 13.69 -4.01
C LEU A 117 8.15 13.02 -3.51
N ASN A 118 8.79 13.63 -2.50
CA ASN A 118 9.89 13.01 -1.77
C ASN A 118 9.33 12.20 -0.59
N ASP A 119 9.03 10.93 -0.86
CA ASP A 119 8.53 9.95 0.11
C ASP A 119 9.38 9.90 1.39
N ASP A 120 10.70 10.01 1.28
CA ASP A 120 11.60 9.83 2.41
C ASP A 120 11.59 11.07 3.31
N LEU A 121 11.51 12.28 2.73
CA LEU A 121 11.32 13.52 3.49
C LEU A 121 9.95 13.56 4.17
N PHE A 122 8.89 13.17 3.44
CA PHE A 122 7.53 13.11 3.98
C PHE A 122 7.44 12.17 5.20
N ARG A 123 8.06 10.99 5.13
CA ARG A 123 8.06 10.07 6.27
C ARG A 123 8.81 10.64 7.48
N LYS A 124 9.88 11.39 7.26
CA LYS A 124 10.63 12.03 8.34
C LYS A 124 9.83 13.16 8.97
N SER A 125 9.16 14.00 8.19
CA SER A 125 8.35 15.11 8.71
C SER A 125 7.17 14.62 9.54
N TYR A 126 6.62 13.45 9.23
CA TYR A 126 5.51 12.84 9.96
C TYR A 126 5.93 11.68 10.88
N ALA A 127 7.22 11.59 11.24
CA ALA A 127 7.71 10.53 12.13
C ALA A 127 7.05 10.57 13.52
N PHE A 128 6.71 11.78 14.01
CA PHE A 128 6.06 12.00 15.29
C PHE A 128 4.69 11.29 15.42
N LEU A 129 3.98 11.05 14.30
CA LEU A 129 2.74 10.26 14.32
C LEU A 129 2.99 8.82 14.75
N GLY A 130 4.15 8.28 14.40
CA GLY A 130 4.60 6.96 14.85
C GLY A 130 4.94 6.94 16.33
N ASP A 131 5.49 8.02 16.86
CA ASP A 131 5.83 8.16 18.28
C ASP A 131 4.56 8.29 19.13
N MET A 132 3.64 9.16 18.72
CA MET A 132 2.31 9.27 19.34
C MET A 132 1.61 7.91 19.36
N LEU A 133 1.53 7.21 18.23
CA LEU A 133 0.91 5.89 18.16
C LEU A 133 1.59 4.87 19.10
N GLN A 134 2.91 4.95 19.31
CA GLN A 134 3.60 4.08 20.26
C GLN A 134 3.25 4.39 21.71
N GLU A 135 3.09 5.68 22.06
CA GLU A 135 2.58 6.12 23.35
C GLU A 135 1.17 5.58 23.57
N GLU A 136 0.29 5.71 22.57
CA GLU A 136 -1.07 5.19 22.63
C GLU A 136 -1.10 3.68 22.90
N VAL A 137 -0.32 2.91 22.13
CA VAL A 137 -0.21 1.46 22.30
C VAL A 137 0.35 1.10 23.68
N ARG A 138 1.29 1.89 24.21
CA ARG A 138 1.86 1.68 25.54
C ARG A 138 0.82 1.89 26.63
N GLU A 139 -0.02 2.92 26.52
CA GLU A 139 -1.11 3.19 27.45
C GLU A 139 -2.16 2.09 27.40
N ILE A 140 -2.64 1.72 26.21
CA ILE A 140 -3.60 0.62 26.02
C ILE A 140 -3.07 -0.67 26.65
N LYS A 141 -1.80 -0.99 26.41
CA LYS A 141 -1.16 -2.17 27.00
C LYS A 141 -1.08 -2.09 28.52
N ALA A 142 -0.84 -0.90 29.07
CA ALA A 142 -0.84 -0.69 30.52
C ALA A 142 -2.23 -0.90 31.12
N ALA A 143 -3.30 -0.39 30.48
CA ALA A 143 -4.68 -0.61 30.92
C ALA A 143 -5.12 -2.07 30.82
N VAL A 144 -4.78 -2.76 29.72
CA VAL A 144 -5.04 -4.20 29.59
C VAL A 144 -4.34 -4.98 30.70
N ARG A 145 -3.07 -4.66 30.99
CA ARG A 145 -2.31 -5.31 32.06
C ARG A 145 -2.86 -4.99 33.46
N ALA A 146 -3.33 -3.77 33.69
CA ALA A 146 -3.97 -3.37 34.94
C ALA A 146 -5.28 -4.14 35.17
N GLY A 147 -6.10 -4.27 34.13
CA GLY A 147 -7.34 -5.05 34.14
C GLY A 147 -7.11 -6.55 34.33
N GLU A 148 -6.05 -7.11 33.75
CA GLU A 148 -5.68 -8.53 33.93
C GLU A 148 -5.19 -8.85 35.34
N ARG A 149 -4.48 -7.92 36.00
CA ARG A 149 -3.94 -8.13 37.35
C ARG A 149 -4.95 -7.86 38.46
N SER A 150 -5.74 -6.80 38.31
CA SER A 150 -6.60 -6.28 39.38
C SER A 150 -8.07 -6.65 39.19
N GLY A 151 -8.44 -7.23 38.06
CA GLY A 151 -9.83 -7.53 37.70
C GLY A 151 -10.52 -6.37 36.98
N ALA A 152 -11.57 -6.70 36.22
CA ALA A 152 -12.16 -5.79 35.25
C ALA A 152 -12.77 -4.52 35.86
N ASN A 153 -13.29 -4.62 37.07
CA ASN A 153 -14.00 -3.53 37.77
C ASN A 153 -13.16 -2.87 38.86
N SER A 154 -11.84 -3.11 38.89
CA SER A 154 -10.98 -2.53 39.92
C SER A 154 -10.72 -1.05 39.68
N LEU A 155 -10.57 -0.29 40.78
CA LEU A 155 -10.24 1.15 40.75
C LEU A 155 -8.96 1.45 39.93
N LYS A 156 -8.00 0.52 39.96
CA LYS A 156 -6.76 0.65 39.17
C LYS A 156 -7.01 0.47 37.67
N ALA A 157 -7.93 -0.42 37.29
CA ALA A 157 -8.30 -0.63 35.90
C ALA A 157 -9.14 0.54 35.36
N THR A 158 -10.07 1.08 36.16
CA THR A 158 -10.87 2.24 35.76
C THR A 158 -10.01 3.50 35.63
N ALA A 159 -9.04 3.72 36.53
CA ALA A 159 -8.08 4.82 36.41
C ALA A 159 -7.22 4.70 35.15
N ALA A 160 -6.75 3.49 34.82
CA ALA A 160 -5.96 3.25 33.61
C ALA A 160 -6.79 3.43 32.32
N LEU A 161 -8.08 3.07 32.34
CA LEU A 161 -9.00 3.37 31.24
C LEU A 161 -9.26 4.88 31.11
N GLY A 162 -9.30 5.61 32.23
CA GLY A 162 -9.45 7.06 32.24
C GLY A 162 -8.35 7.79 31.46
N GLY A 163 -7.10 7.32 31.52
CA GLY A 163 -6.00 7.87 30.72
C GLY A 163 -6.21 7.72 29.21
N ILE A 164 -6.93 6.69 28.79
CA ILE A 164 -7.14 6.33 27.37
C ILE A 164 -8.55 6.74 26.90
N ALA A 165 -9.32 7.45 27.74
CA ALA A 165 -10.70 7.82 27.43
C ALA A 165 -10.81 8.63 26.13
N HIS A 166 -9.77 9.41 25.80
CA HIS A 166 -9.66 10.18 24.57
C HIS A 166 -9.65 9.32 23.28
N MET A 167 -9.41 8.01 23.37
CA MET A 167 -9.44 7.07 22.25
C MET A 167 -10.78 6.35 22.09
N ASN A 168 -11.84 6.78 22.80
CA ASN A 168 -13.14 6.11 22.83
C ASN A 168 -13.08 4.64 23.30
N ILE A 169 -12.15 4.32 24.21
CA ILE A 169 -12.00 2.98 24.78
C ILE A 169 -12.68 2.95 26.15
N ALA A 170 -13.89 2.41 26.20
CA ALA A 170 -14.71 2.37 27.42
C ALA A 170 -14.46 1.13 28.29
N SER A 171 -14.01 0.02 27.70
CA SER A 171 -13.85 -1.25 28.41
C SER A 171 -12.48 -1.91 28.17
N ILE A 172 -12.10 -2.83 29.06
CA ILE A 172 -10.86 -3.62 28.90
C ILE A 172 -10.93 -4.53 27.67
N SER A 173 -12.12 -5.04 27.32
CA SER A 173 -12.33 -5.80 26.09
C SER A 173 -12.07 -4.94 24.85
N ASP A 174 -12.50 -3.68 24.86
CA ASP A 174 -12.24 -2.75 23.77
C ASP A 174 -10.76 -2.40 23.69
N ALA A 175 -10.09 -2.22 24.84
CA ALA A 175 -8.65 -2.02 24.91
C ALA A 175 -7.88 -3.20 24.30
N LYS A 176 -8.30 -4.45 24.57
CA LYS A 176 -7.72 -5.64 23.94
C LYS A 176 -7.94 -5.65 22.43
N ARG A 177 -9.15 -5.33 21.97
CA ARG A 177 -9.49 -5.25 20.54
C ARG A 177 -8.69 -4.16 19.81
N ALA A 178 -8.54 -2.99 20.43
CA ALA A 178 -7.74 -1.89 19.92
C ALA A 178 -6.27 -2.32 19.80
N LEU A 179 -5.71 -2.92 20.85
CA LEU A 179 -4.34 -3.41 20.87
C LEU A 179 -4.07 -4.43 19.75
N ASP A 180 -5.01 -5.33 19.47
CA ASP A 180 -4.86 -6.28 18.36
C ASP A 180 -4.98 -5.61 16.98
N ARG A 181 -5.83 -4.58 16.82
CA ARG A 181 -5.86 -3.76 15.60
C ARG A 181 -4.55 -3.03 15.37
N TYR A 182 -3.96 -2.42 16.40
CA TYR A 182 -2.68 -1.74 16.27
C TYR A 182 -1.55 -2.72 15.91
N LYS A 183 -1.54 -3.93 16.48
CA LYS A 183 -0.57 -4.97 16.10
C LYS A 183 -0.69 -5.38 14.63
N THR A 184 -1.92 -5.56 14.12
CA THR A 184 -2.12 -5.95 12.72
C THR A 184 -1.72 -4.83 11.77
N GLN A 185 -2.07 -3.58 12.09
CA GLN A 185 -1.64 -2.40 11.33
C GLN A 185 -0.12 -2.25 11.33
N GLN A 186 0.53 -2.36 12.49
CA GLN A 186 1.98 -2.25 12.59
C GLN A 186 2.69 -3.33 11.77
N LYS A 187 2.19 -4.57 11.79
CA LYS A 187 2.73 -5.66 10.97
C LYS A 187 2.58 -5.38 9.47
N GLN A 188 1.44 -4.85 9.04
CA GLN A 188 1.21 -4.47 7.64
C GLN A 188 2.18 -3.37 7.22
N LEU A 189 2.29 -2.30 8.00
CA LEU A 189 3.21 -1.20 7.75
C LEU A 189 4.65 -1.68 7.64
N GLN A 190 5.10 -2.54 8.57
CA GLN A 190 6.42 -3.14 8.52
C GLN A 190 6.63 -3.93 7.22
N SER A 191 5.69 -4.80 6.85
CA SER A 191 5.80 -5.57 5.60
C SER A 191 5.86 -4.69 4.35
N ASP A 192 5.10 -3.59 4.31
CA ASP A 192 5.10 -2.65 3.20
C ASP A 192 6.39 -1.82 3.14
N THR A 193 6.98 -1.49 4.29
CA THR A 193 8.28 -0.82 4.33
C THR A 193 9.39 -1.74 3.82
N GLU A 194 9.40 -3.01 4.24
CA GLU A 194 10.37 -4.00 3.79
C GLU A 194 10.24 -4.30 2.29
N LEU A 195 9.01 -4.40 1.77
CA LEU A 195 8.76 -4.58 0.34
C LEU A 195 9.27 -3.39 -0.48
N ARG A 196 9.06 -2.16 0.01
CA ARG A 196 9.55 -0.95 -0.64
C ARG A 196 11.08 -0.89 -0.63
N ALA A 197 11.71 -1.21 0.49
CA ALA A 197 13.17 -1.29 0.60
C ALA A 197 13.73 -2.34 -0.39
N LEU A 198 13.15 -3.55 -0.41
CA LEU A 198 13.57 -4.61 -1.33
C LEU A 198 13.45 -4.18 -2.80
N LYS A 199 12.38 -3.46 -3.15
CA LYS A 199 12.21 -2.92 -4.50
C LYS A 199 13.30 -1.89 -4.83
N LYS A 200 13.62 -0.97 -3.91
CA LYS A 200 14.72 0.00 -4.07
C LYS A 200 16.05 -0.73 -4.29
N ASP A 201 16.39 -1.69 -3.42
CA ASP A 201 17.63 -2.48 -3.51
C ASP A 201 17.76 -3.21 -4.86
N LEU A 202 16.69 -3.86 -5.33
CA LEU A 202 16.70 -4.58 -6.60
C LEU A 202 16.89 -3.65 -7.80
N ILE A 203 16.31 -2.44 -7.75
CA ILE A 203 16.48 -1.43 -8.79
C ILE A 203 17.92 -0.91 -8.79
N GLU A 204 18.50 -0.67 -7.61
CA GLU A 204 19.89 -0.22 -7.48
C GLU A 204 20.89 -1.27 -7.97
N GLN A 205 20.71 -2.53 -7.60
CA GLN A 205 21.50 -3.65 -8.11
C GLN A 205 21.42 -3.76 -9.64
N GLU A 206 20.23 -3.54 -10.21
CA GLU A 206 20.06 -3.58 -11.66
C GLU A 206 20.75 -2.40 -12.36
N LYS A 207 20.62 -1.18 -11.81
CA LYS A 207 21.35 0.00 -12.30
C LYS A 207 22.85 -0.22 -12.32
N GLN A 208 23.41 -0.83 -11.27
CA GLN A 208 24.83 -1.19 -11.22
C GLN A 208 25.20 -2.21 -12.31
N LYS A 209 24.39 -3.25 -12.52
CA LYS A 209 24.63 -4.24 -13.57
C LYS A 209 24.60 -3.63 -14.96
N ILE A 210 23.65 -2.73 -15.23
CA ILE A 210 23.56 -2.03 -16.52
C ILE A 210 24.82 -1.21 -16.75
N ALA A 211 25.28 -0.46 -15.74
CA ALA A 211 26.51 0.32 -15.83
C ALA A 211 27.73 -0.56 -16.16
N THR A 212 27.81 -1.77 -15.59
CA THR A 212 28.93 -2.68 -15.84
C THR A 212 28.85 -3.48 -17.14
N THR A 213 27.64 -3.91 -17.54
CA THR A 213 27.47 -4.90 -18.62
C THR A 213 26.87 -4.32 -19.90
N GLY A 214 26.32 -3.10 -19.84
CA GLY A 214 25.60 -2.48 -20.97
C GLY A 214 24.33 -3.22 -21.40
N LYS A 215 23.89 -4.23 -20.63
CA LYS A 215 22.69 -5.02 -20.95
C LYS A 215 21.41 -4.21 -20.71
N THR A 216 20.32 -4.67 -21.33
CA THR A 216 19.00 -4.08 -21.16
C THR A 216 18.51 -4.23 -19.71
N PRO A 217 17.85 -3.19 -19.15
CA PRO A 217 17.36 -3.22 -17.78
C PRO A 217 16.30 -4.32 -17.58
N PHE A 218 16.49 -5.18 -16.59
CA PHE A 218 15.48 -6.14 -16.16
C PHE A 218 14.90 -5.81 -14.78
N TYR A 219 13.63 -5.42 -14.75
CA TYR A 219 12.91 -5.14 -13.50
C TYR A 219 12.02 -6.30 -13.08
N TYR A 220 12.09 -6.65 -11.79
CA TYR A 220 11.25 -7.71 -11.21
C TYR A 220 9.78 -7.29 -11.14
N SER A 221 8.88 -8.22 -11.49
CA SER A 221 7.45 -8.03 -11.26
C SER A 221 7.11 -8.04 -9.77
N GLU A 222 6.03 -7.36 -9.37
CA GLU A 222 5.61 -7.29 -7.97
C GLU A 222 5.39 -8.66 -7.33
N LYS A 223 4.83 -9.61 -8.09
CA LYS A 223 4.63 -11.00 -7.63
C LYS A 223 5.97 -11.66 -7.27
N LYS A 224 7.01 -11.42 -8.08
CA LYS A 224 8.36 -11.96 -7.85
C LYS A 224 9.04 -11.28 -6.67
N ILE A 225 8.87 -9.96 -6.51
CA ILE A 225 9.35 -9.20 -5.35
C ILE A 225 8.74 -9.76 -4.06
N ARG A 226 7.41 -9.95 -4.02
CA ARG A 226 6.72 -10.56 -2.85
C ARG A 226 7.20 -11.98 -2.56
N LYS A 227 7.50 -12.78 -3.59
CA LYS A 227 8.07 -14.14 -3.42
C LYS A 227 9.47 -14.09 -2.80
N ILE A 228 10.32 -13.15 -3.23
CA ILE A 228 11.66 -12.95 -2.67
C ILE A 228 11.55 -12.48 -1.21
N HIS A 229 10.65 -11.53 -0.92
CA HIS A 229 10.40 -11.05 0.45
C HIS A 229 10.00 -12.19 1.40
N ARG A 230 9.01 -13.01 1.02
CA ARG A 230 8.62 -14.20 1.80
C ARG A 230 9.77 -15.20 2.00
N ALA A 231 10.63 -15.36 0.99
CA ALA A 231 11.80 -16.23 1.10
C ALA A 231 12.83 -15.68 2.10
N LYS A 232 13.08 -14.36 2.06
CA LYS A 232 13.94 -13.67 3.04
C LYS A 232 13.37 -13.76 4.46
N GLU A 233 12.06 -13.60 4.64
CA GLU A 233 11.40 -13.81 5.95
C GLU A 233 11.58 -15.24 6.45
N ALA A 234 11.34 -16.24 5.60
CA ALA A 234 11.51 -17.65 5.97
C ALA A 234 12.97 -18.00 6.29
N GLU A 235 13.93 -17.37 5.62
CA GLU A 235 15.36 -17.52 5.92
C GLU A 235 15.72 -16.88 7.25
N LYS A 236 15.24 -15.66 7.53
CA LYS A 236 15.38 -15.00 8.84
C LYS A 236 14.79 -15.87 9.96
N GLU A 237 13.61 -16.46 9.76
CA GLU A 237 13.00 -17.37 10.73
C GLU A 237 13.81 -18.65 10.94
N ARG A 238 14.40 -19.22 9.87
CA ARG A 238 15.28 -20.39 9.97
C ARG A 238 16.59 -20.07 10.68
N ALA A 239 17.21 -18.94 10.38
CA ALA A 239 18.41 -18.48 11.07
C ALA A 239 18.13 -18.19 12.55
N ALA A 240 16.97 -17.60 12.88
CA ALA A 240 16.51 -17.42 14.25
C ALA A 240 16.29 -18.76 14.98
N LEU A 241 15.76 -19.77 14.28
CA LEU A 241 15.62 -21.13 14.81
C LEU A 241 16.98 -21.81 15.06
N GLN A 242 17.93 -21.67 14.14
CA GLN A 242 19.27 -22.24 14.27
C GLN A 242 20.05 -21.58 15.41
N SER A 243 20.05 -20.25 15.48
CA SER A 243 20.67 -19.52 16.60
C SER A 243 19.99 -19.81 17.94
N ALA A 244 18.66 -19.92 17.97
CA ALA A 244 17.94 -20.34 19.18
C ALA A 244 18.30 -21.76 19.63
N ALA A 245 18.61 -22.68 18.70
CA ALA A 245 19.07 -24.03 19.01
C ALA A 245 20.50 -24.06 19.55
N ILE A 246 21.39 -23.23 19.01
CA ILE A 246 22.78 -23.10 19.48
C ILE A 246 22.82 -22.49 20.89
N ASN A 247 21.98 -21.48 21.15
CA ASN A 247 21.89 -20.80 22.44
C ASN A 247 21.03 -21.53 23.49
N ALA A 248 20.47 -22.71 23.18
CA ALA A 248 19.62 -23.50 24.07
C ALA A 248 20.41 -24.33 25.10
N GLY A 249 21.52 -23.80 25.64
CA GLY A 249 22.26 -24.38 26.76
C GLY A 249 21.47 -24.36 28.08
N ALA A 250 22.10 -23.97 29.19
CA ALA A 250 21.52 -24.05 30.55
C ALA A 250 20.12 -23.37 30.74
N ALA A 251 19.68 -22.50 29.82
CA ALA A 251 18.35 -21.88 29.80
C ALA A 251 17.28 -22.67 28.97
N GLY A 252 17.45 -23.98 28.79
CA GLY A 252 16.74 -24.81 27.81
C GLY A 252 15.20 -24.77 27.80
N ALA A 253 14.53 -24.42 28.91
CA ALA A 253 13.07 -24.37 28.97
C ALA A 253 12.44 -23.23 28.13
N ILE A 254 13.07 -22.05 28.11
CA ILE A 254 12.57 -20.87 27.38
C ILE A 254 12.84 -21.05 25.88
N HIS A 255 14.05 -21.48 25.53
CA HIS A 255 14.45 -21.75 24.15
C HIS A 255 13.62 -22.86 23.50
N LYS A 256 13.23 -23.90 24.25
CA LYS A 256 12.35 -24.97 23.75
C LYS A 256 10.93 -24.46 23.44
N LYS A 257 10.38 -23.52 24.22
CA LYS A 257 9.08 -22.89 23.92
C LYS A 257 9.16 -22.02 22.67
N VAL A 258 10.19 -21.19 22.54
CA VAL A 258 10.43 -20.34 21.35
C VAL A 258 10.68 -21.18 20.09
N ALA A 259 11.48 -22.24 20.18
CA ALA A 259 11.70 -23.17 19.07
C ALA A 259 10.40 -23.89 18.66
N ARG A 260 9.54 -24.29 19.61
CA ARG A 260 8.23 -24.91 19.31
C ARG A 260 7.28 -23.94 18.61
N THR A 261 7.21 -22.68 19.04
CA THR A 261 6.33 -21.67 18.39
C THR A 261 6.82 -21.32 16.99
N LEU A 262 8.13 -21.17 16.79
CA LEU A 262 8.73 -20.92 15.48
C LEU A 262 8.56 -22.11 14.53
N LYS A 263 8.75 -23.36 14.98
CA LYS A 263 8.49 -24.58 14.16
C LYS A 263 7.03 -24.68 13.67
N ARG A 264 6.07 -24.08 14.36
CA ARG A 264 4.66 -24.03 13.91
C ARG A 264 4.42 -23.02 12.78
N LYS A 265 5.24 -21.96 12.67
CA LYS A 265 5.10 -20.90 11.68
C LYS A 265 5.76 -21.25 10.33
N VAL A 266 6.81 -22.06 10.34
CA VAL A 266 7.47 -22.49 9.11
C VAL A 266 6.50 -23.33 8.27
N PRO A 267 6.22 -22.96 7.00
CA PRO A 267 5.34 -23.72 6.15
C PRO A 267 5.91 -25.14 5.96
N LYS A 268 5.14 -26.15 6.37
CA LYS A 268 5.49 -27.55 6.15
C LYS A 268 5.51 -27.78 4.65
N LYS A 269 6.64 -28.26 4.12
CA LYS A 269 6.68 -28.74 2.73
C LYS A 269 5.63 -29.85 2.61
N PRO A 270 4.74 -29.82 1.59
CA PRO A 270 3.79 -30.90 1.38
C PRO A 270 4.59 -32.21 1.24
N LYS A 271 4.18 -33.25 1.98
CA LYS A 271 4.74 -34.58 1.79
C LYS A 271 4.39 -35.00 0.37
N VAL A 272 5.38 -35.02 -0.51
CA VAL A 272 5.22 -35.60 -1.84
C VAL A 272 5.06 -37.09 -1.60
N HIS A 273 3.81 -37.58 -1.60
CA HIS A 273 3.54 -38.99 -1.68
C HIS A 273 4.08 -39.43 -3.04
N ALA A 274 5.25 -40.07 -3.04
CA ALA A 274 5.78 -40.74 -4.21
C ALA A 274 4.76 -41.81 -4.60
N LYS A 275 3.88 -41.49 -5.57
CA LYS A 275 3.13 -42.52 -6.28
C LYS A 275 4.20 -43.34 -6.99
N ALA A 276 4.46 -44.53 -6.46
CA ALA A 276 5.27 -45.55 -7.09
C ALA A 276 4.66 -45.85 -8.46
N ALA A 277 5.20 -45.24 -9.50
CA ALA A 277 4.92 -45.61 -10.88
C ALA A 277 5.65 -46.94 -11.12
N GLY A 278 4.98 -48.04 -10.77
CA GLY A 278 5.40 -49.39 -11.15
C GLY A 278 5.30 -49.54 -12.66
N LYS A 279 6.36 -49.16 -13.38
CA LYS A 279 6.60 -49.67 -14.73
C LYS A 279 6.97 -51.15 -14.58
N LYS A 280 6.04 -52.05 -14.93
CA LYS A 280 6.38 -53.45 -15.17
C LYS A 280 7.30 -53.52 -16.39
N PRO A 281 8.40 -54.29 -16.35
CA PRO A 281 9.19 -54.56 -17.54
C PRO A 281 8.37 -55.47 -18.47
N VAL A 282 8.28 -55.07 -19.73
CA VAL A 282 7.81 -55.93 -20.83
C VAL A 282 8.96 -56.87 -21.15
N ALA A 283 8.74 -58.17 -20.95
CA ALA A 283 9.66 -59.21 -21.38
C ALA A 283 9.53 -59.42 -22.89
N GLU A 284 10.68 -59.65 -23.53
CA GLU A 284 10.87 -59.97 -24.96
C GLU A 284 10.16 -61.25 -25.40
#